data_AF-A0A0A9BDA2-F1
#
_entry.id   AF-A0A0A9BDA2-F1
#
_cell.length_a   1.000
_cell.length_b   1.000
_cell.length_c   1.000
_cell.angle_alpha   90.00
_cell.angle_beta   90.00
_cell.angle_gamma   90.00
#
_symmetry.space_group_name_H-M   'P 1'
#
loop_
_entity.id
_entity.type
_entity.pdbx_description
1 polymer ?
#
loop_
_entity_poly.entity_id
_entity_poly.type
_entity_poly.pdbx_seq_one_letter_code
_entity_poly.pdbx_strand_id
1 'polypeptide(L)'
;MSEAGTEPITIKDMQPAVFRALLYFIYTDSLPDMDHLEGDDHSEMIRHLLVAADRYDIERLKLMCQNILCENLRVQTVATTLVLADQHHCDMLNNACIEFITCSNVMDAVAATQGYKSLKRSCPSVVIEALEKASRIRKA
;
A
#
# COMPACT_ATOMS: atom_id res chain seq x y z
N MET A 1 33.96 -22.20 -23.72
CA MET A 1 32.94 -21.14 -23.84
C MET A 1 32.62 -20.70 -22.43
N SER A 2 33.13 -19.55 -22.02
CA SER A 2 32.88 -18.98 -20.69
C SER A 2 31.60 -18.17 -20.79
N GLU A 3 30.56 -18.51 -20.02
CA GLU A 3 29.37 -17.67 -19.94
C GLU A 3 29.77 -16.33 -19.32
N ALA A 4 29.91 -15.31 -20.16
CA ALA A 4 29.96 -13.93 -19.71
C ALA A 4 28.54 -13.54 -19.25
N GLY A 5 28.15 -13.92 -18.02
CA GLY A 5 26.78 -13.64 -17.56
C GLY A 5 26.40 -14.02 -16.13
N THR A 6 27.33 -14.45 -15.27
CA THR A 6 26.98 -15.03 -13.95
C THR A 6 27.43 -14.15 -12.78
N GLU A 7 27.23 -12.85 -12.86
CA GLU A 7 27.33 -12.01 -11.65
C GLU A 7 26.00 -12.06 -10.88
N PRO A 8 26.02 -12.38 -9.57
CA PRO A 8 24.81 -12.46 -8.77
C PRO A 8 24.15 -11.08 -8.65
N ILE A 9 22.85 -11.02 -8.91
CA ILE A 9 22.06 -9.80 -8.76
C ILE A 9 21.79 -9.56 -7.28
N THR A 10 22.31 -8.47 -6.73
CA THR A 10 22.06 -8.07 -5.34
C THR A 10 20.77 -7.27 -5.23
N ILE A 11 19.79 -7.79 -4.49
CA ILE A 11 18.53 -7.10 -4.18
C ILE A 11 18.70 -6.32 -2.88
N LYS A 12 18.61 -4.99 -2.95
CA LYS A 12 18.71 -4.08 -1.80
C LYS A 12 17.32 -3.61 -1.35
N ASP A 13 17.21 -3.26 -0.08
CA ASP A 13 16.04 -2.61 0.53
C ASP A 13 14.74 -3.42 0.38
N MET A 14 14.86 -4.75 0.47
CA MET A 14 13.73 -5.67 0.45
C MET A 14 13.93 -6.76 1.48
N GLN A 15 12.90 -6.99 2.30
CA GLN A 15 12.93 -8.08 3.26
C GLN A 15 12.92 -9.44 2.53
N PRO A 16 13.69 -10.43 3.00
CA PRO A 16 13.74 -11.75 2.36
C PRO A 16 12.37 -12.45 2.26
N ALA A 17 11.47 -12.21 3.21
CA ALA A 17 10.12 -12.76 3.19
C ALA A 17 9.27 -12.16 2.05
N VAL A 18 9.34 -10.83 1.87
CA VAL A 18 8.66 -10.10 0.79
C VAL A 18 9.18 -10.56 -0.58
N PHE A 19 10.50 -10.70 -0.72
CA PHE A 19 11.08 -11.18 -1.97
C PHE A 19 10.69 -12.63 -2.27
N ARG A 20 10.61 -13.50 -1.25
CA ARG A 20 10.08 -14.86 -1.42
C ARG A 20 8.62 -14.85 -1.89
N ALA A 21 7.77 -14.00 -1.32
CA ALA A 21 6.38 -13.87 -1.75
C ALA A 21 6.26 -13.33 -3.19
N LEU A 22 7.10 -12.36 -3.56
CA LEU A 22 7.21 -11.84 -4.92
C LEU A 22 7.58 -12.94 -5.92
N LEU A 23 8.64 -13.71 -5.62
CA LEU A 23 9.06 -14.81 -6.47
C LEU A 23 7.97 -15.89 -6.57
N TYR A 24 7.34 -16.25 -5.46
CA TYR A 24 6.23 -17.19 -5.48
C TYR A 24 5.15 -16.73 -6.47
N PHE A 25 4.70 -15.47 -6.36
CA PHE A 25 3.73 -14.90 -7.28
C PHE A 25 4.20 -14.92 -8.75
N ILE A 26 5.46 -14.59 -9.04
CA ILE A 26 6.00 -14.62 -10.41
C ILE A 26 5.88 -16.03 -11.02
N TYR A 27 6.13 -17.07 -10.22
CA TYR A 27 6.14 -18.45 -10.70
C TYR A 27 4.78 -19.14 -10.68
N THR A 28 3.85 -18.72 -9.80
CA THR A 28 2.57 -19.41 -9.58
C THR A 28 1.35 -18.53 -9.84
N ASP A 29 1.55 -17.25 -10.13
CA ASP A 29 0.49 -16.26 -10.40
C ASP A 29 -0.56 -16.17 -9.27
N SER A 30 -0.12 -16.51 -8.05
CA SER A 30 -0.93 -16.66 -6.83
C SER A 30 -0.16 -16.11 -5.64
N LEU A 31 -0.86 -15.53 -4.66
CA LEU A 31 -0.21 -15.13 -3.41
C LEU A 31 0.16 -16.38 -2.58
N PRO A 32 1.31 -16.39 -1.89
CA PRO A 32 1.62 -17.44 -0.94
C PRO A 32 0.61 -17.44 0.21
N ASP A 33 0.51 -18.56 0.90
CA ASP A 33 -0.25 -18.64 2.14
C ASP A 33 0.43 -17.80 3.23
N MET A 34 -0.30 -16.79 3.72
CA MET A 34 0.16 -15.86 4.74
C MET A 34 -0.66 -15.96 6.03
N ASP A 35 -1.35 -17.08 6.25
CA ASP A 35 -2.23 -17.31 7.40
C ASP A 35 -1.49 -17.28 8.75
N HIS A 36 -0.15 -17.42 8.73
CA HIS A 36 0.71 -17.27 9.89
C HIS A 36 0.89 -15.82 10.37
N LEU A 37 0.46 -14.84 9.56
CA LEU A 37 0.48 -13.42 9.89
C LEU A 37 -0.93 -12.97 10.25
N GLU A 38 -1.09 -12.35 11.41
CA GLU A 38 -2.37 -11.84 11.87
C GLU A 38 -2.37 -10.31 11.97
N GLY A 39 -3.54 -9.72 11.75
CA GLY A 39 -3.78 -8.29 12.00
C GLY A 39 -2.86 -7.35 11.23
N ASP A 40 -2.08 -6.58 11.96
CA ASP A 40 -1.23 -5.52 11.39
C ASP A 40 0.00 -6.10 10.67
N ASP A 41 0.54 -7.25 11.11
CA ASP A 41 1.70 -7.89 10.46
C ASP A 41 1.38 -8.36 9.04
N HIS A 42 0.16 -8.89 8.83
CA HIS A 42 -0.34 -9.23 7.50
C HIS A 42 -0.44 -7.98 6.62
N SER A 43 -1.00 -6.88 7.17
CA SER A 43 -1.15 -5.63 6.43
C SER A 43 0.21 -5.01 6.06
N GLU A 44 1.19 -5.06 6.95
CA GLU A 44 2.56 -4.59 6.69
C GLU A 44 3.25 -5.43 5.62
N MET A 45 3.09 -6.75 5.64
CA MET A 45 3.60 -7.62 4.59
C MET A 45 3.01 -7.27 3.21
N ILE A 46 1.69 -7.07 3.13
CA ILE A 46 1.02 -6.68 1.87
C ILE A 46 1.49 -5.29 1.41
N ARG A 47 1.71 -4.34 2.32
CA ARG A 47 2.30 -3.03 1.98
C ARG A 47 3.69 -3.17 1.36
N HIS A 48 4.57 -3.96 1.99
CA HIS A 48 5.90 -4.20 1.43
C HIS A 48 5.84 -4.93 0.09
N LEU A 49 4.88 -5.84 -0.09
CA LEU A 49 4.67 -6.54 -1.35
C LEU A 49 4.14 -5.61 -2.44
N LEU A 50 3.29 -4.64 -2.11
CA LEU A 50 2.85 -3.58 -3.03
C LEU A 50 4.04 -2.75 -3.52
N VAL A 51 4.91 -2.32 -2.60
CA VAL A 51 6.14 -1.57 -2.92
C VAL A 51 7.04 -2.39 -3.85
N ALA A 52 7.17 -3.69 -3.58
CA ALA A 52 7.93 -4.61 -4.43
C ALA A 52 7.30 -4.77 -5.82
N ALA A 53 5.98 -4.96 -5.88
CA ALA A 53 5.24 -5.11 -7.13
C ALA A 53 5.38 -3.86 -8.02
N ASP A 54 5.27 -2.67 -7.43
CA ASP A 54 5.50 -1.40 -8.11
C ASP A 54 6.94 -1.28 -8.63
N ARG A 55 7.94 -1.61 -7.79
CA ARG A 55 9.35 -1.57 -8.17
C ARG A 55 9.71 -2.48 -9.35
N TYR A 56 9.05 -3.64 -9.46
CA TYR A 56 9.30 -4.62 -10.51
C TYR A 56 8.24 -4.62 -11.62
N ASP A 57 7.36 -3.62 -11.64
CA ASP A 57 6.30 -3.43 -12.64
C ASP A 57 5.37 -4.66 -12.81
N ILE A 58 5.03 -5.31 -11.69
CA ILE A 58 4.12 -6.46 -11.65
C ILE A 58 2.70 -5.96 -11.34
N GLU A 59 2.07 -5.38 -12.37
CA GLU A 59 0.80 -4.65 -12.21
C GLU A 59 -0.32 -5.49 -11.58
N ARG A 60 -0.43 -6.77 -11.96
CA ARG A 60 -1.46 -7.65 -11.39
C ARG A 60 -1.28 -7.87 -9.88
N LEU A 61 -0.04 -8.05 -9.43
CA LEU A 61 0.25 -8.19 -8.00
C LEU A 61 -0.02 -6.87 -7.27
N LYS A 62 0.35 -5.74 -7.88
CA LYS A 62 0.08 -4.40 -7.36
C LYS A 62 -1.42 -4.19 -7.15
N LEU A 63 -2.26 -4.55 -8.12
CA LEU A 63 -3.72 -4.47 -8.02
C LEU A 63 -4.28 -5.39 -6.91
N MET A 64 -3.79 -6.62 -6.80
CA MET A 64 -4.19 -7.54 -5.73
C MET A 64 -3.85 -6.98 -4.34
N CYS A 65 -2.64 -6.45 -4.16
CA CYS A 65 -2.24 -5.84 -2.89
C CYS A 65 -3.11 -4.62 -2.56
N GLN A 66 -3.44 -3.79 -3.55
CA GLN A 66 -4.37 -2.67 -3.37
C GLN A 66 -5.75 -3.15 -2.89
N ASN A 67 -6.31 -4.21 -3.51
CA ASN A 67 -7.62 -4.73 -3.10
C ASN A 67 -7.62 -5.22 -1.65
N ILE A 68 -6.60 -5.99 -1.26
CA ILE A 68 -6.48 -6.51 0.11
C ILE A 68 -6.35 -5.35 1.12
N LEU A 69 -5.59 -4.30 0.79
CA LEU A 69 -5.45 -3.14 1.67
C LEU A 69 -6.72 -2.30 1.76
N CYS A 70 -7.50 -2.19 0.68
CA CYS A 70 -8.81 -1.54 0.68
C CYS A 70 -9.79 -2.25 1.64
N GLU A 71 -9.84 -3.58 1.60
CA GLU A 71 -10.71 -4.39 2.46
C GLU A 71 -10.31 -4.33 3.94
N ASN A 72 -9.04 -4.03 4.23
CA ASN A 72 -8.48 -3.98 5.58
C ASN A 72 -8.19 -2.55 6.10
N LEU A 73 -8.83 -1.53 5.52
CA LEU A 73 -8.67 -0.15 6.00
C LEU A 73 -9.19 0.01 7.43
N ARG A 74 -8.34 0.55 8.30
CA ARG A 74 -8.67 0.86 9.70
C ARG A 74 -8.37 2.32 10.01
N VAL A 75 -9.08 2.87 10.99
CA VAL A 75 -8.89 4.24 11.48
C VAL A 75 -7.42 4.53 11.81
N GLN A 76 -6.73 3.58 12.44
CA GLN A 76 -5.34 3.74 12.86
C GLN A 76 -4.34 3.71 11.70
N THR A 77 -4.67 3.01 10.62
CA THR A 77 -3.73 2.67 9.55
C THR A 77 -4.01 3.41 8.24
N VAL A 78 -5.20 3.99 8.06
CA VAL A 78 -5.61 4.66 6.81
C VAL A 78 -4.70 5.82 6.43
N ALA A 79 -4.19 6.58 7.39
CA ALA A 79 -3.27 7.68 7.12
C ALA A 79 -1.94 7.19 6.54
N THR A 80 -1.41 6.07 7.02
CA THR A 80 -0.17 5.50 6.48
C THR A 80 -0.40 4.79 5.16
N THR A 81 -1.55 4.12 4.98
CA THR A 81 -1.94 3.54 3.69
C THR A 81 -2.10 4.62 2.61
N LEU A 82 -2.68 5.78 2.94
CA LEU A 82 -2.87 6.88 2.00
C LEU A 82 -1.53 7.42 1.47
N VAL A 83 -0.54 7.60 2.35
CA VAL A 83 0.82 8.01 1.95
C VAL A 83 1.43 7.00 1.00
N LEU A 84 1.32 5.72 1.33
CA LEU A 84 1.85 4.64 0.50
C LEU A 84 1.15 4.60 -0.87
N ALA A 85 -0.17 4.78 -0.90
CA ALA A 85 -0.93 4.81 -2.14
C ALA A 85 -0.56 6.00 -3.03
N ASP A 86 -0.32 7.17 -2.44
CA ASP A 86 0.16 8.36 -3.14
C ASP A 86 1.57 8.16 -3.73
N GLN A 87 2.49 7.64 -2.92
CA GLN A 87 3.89 7.40 -3.31
C GLN A 87 4.04 6.40 -4.45
N HIS A 88 3.18 5.37 -4.50
CA HIS A 88 3.22 4.30 -5.50
C HIS A 88 2.15 4.45 -6.58
N HIS A 89 1.55 5.64 -6.72
CA HIS A 89 0.54 5.95 -7.74
C HIS A 89 -0.58 4.90 -7.82
N CYS A 90 -1.07 4.46 -6.65
CA CYS A 90 -2.12 3.47 -6.51
C CYS A 90 -3.48 4.15 -6.43
N ASP A 91 -4.02 4.59 -7.57
CA ASP A 91 -5.24 5.41 -7.63
C ASP A 91 -6.45 4.76 -6.94
N MET A 92 -6.62 3.44 -7.10
CA MET A 92 -7.73 2.71 -6.48
C MET A 92 -7.65 2.76 -4.95
N LEU A 93 -6.47 2.45 -4.40
CA LEU A 93 -6.23 2.48 -2.95
C LEU A 93 -6.27 3.91 -2.40
N ASN A 94 -5.78 4.89 -3.16
CA ASN A 94 -5.80 6.31 -2.82
C ASN A 94 -7.25 6.80 -2.67
N ASN A 95 -8.10 6.52 -3.67
CA ASN A 95 -9.51 6.88 -3.63
C ASN A 95 -10.26 6.20 -2.49
N ALA A 96 -10.02 4.90 -2.25
CA ALA A 96 -10.63 4.18 -1.13
C ALA A 96 -10.24 4.77 0.23
N CYS A 97 -8.96 5.15 0.41
CA CYS A 97 -8.51 5.83 1.62
C CYS A 97 -9.19 7.19 1.80
N ILE A 98 -9.32 7.98 0.73
CA ILE A 98 -9.99 9.29 0.78
C ILE A 98 -11.45 9.12 1.17
N GLU A 99 -12.16 8.19 0.52
CA GLU A 99 -13.55 7.90 0.83
C GLU A 99 -13.72 7.51 2.30
N PHE A 100 -12.89 6.59 2.79
CA PHE A 100 -12.90 6.15 4.19
C PHE A 100 -12.66 7.30 5.19
N ILE A 101 -11.69 8.18 4.91
CA ILE A 101 -11.39 9.34 5.77
C ILE A 101 -12.57 10.32 5.78
N THR A 102 -13.26 10.46 4.65
CA THR A 102 -14.32 11.47 4.48
C THR A 102 -15.69 11.00 4.94
N CYS A 103 -15.84 9.72 5.30
CA CYS A 103 -16.99 9.21 6.01
C CYS A 103 -17.17 9.94 7.35
N SER A 104 -18.34 10.58 7.53
CA SER A 104 -18.65 11.47 8.65
C SER A 104 -18.46 10.82 10.04
N ASN A 105 -18.70 9.51 10.13
CA ASN A 105 -18.56 8.73 11.36
C ASN A 105 -17.11 8.34 11.70
N VAL A 106 -16.17 8.51 10.77
CA VAL A 106 -14.78 8.04 10.89
C VAL A 106 -13.79 9.19 10.92
N MET A 107 -14.10 10.32 10.29
CA MET A 107 -13.19 11.46 10.17
C MET A 107 -12.64 11.95 11.52
N ASP A 108 -13.50 12.16 12.52
CA ASP A 108 -13.06 12.64 13.84
C ASP A 108 -12.12 11.63 14.53
N ALA A 109 -12.39 10.34 14.37
CA ALA A 109 -11.54 9.29 14.90
C ALA A 109 -10.19 9.24 14.18
N VAL A 110 -10.17 9.41 12.85
CA VAL A 110 -8.93 9.47 12.06
C VAL A 110 -8.11 10.72 12.42
N ALA A 111 -8.75 11.88 12.57
CA ALA A 111 -8.08 13.12 12.99
C ALA A 111 -7.41 13.01 14.37
N ALA A 112 -8.00 12.21 15.27
CA ALA A 112 -7.42 11.97 16.58
C ALA A 112 -6.14 11.10 16.53
N THR A 113 -5.97 10.27 15.49
CA THR A 113 -4.82 9.36 15.37
C THR A 113 -3.50 10.09 15.22
N GLN A 114 -2.44 9.46 15.73
CA GLN A 114 -1.09 9.97 15.55
C GLN A 114 -0.65 9.89 14.07
N GLY A 115 -1.10 8.86 13.33
CA GLY A 115 -0.82 8.71 11.91
C GLY A 115 -1.29 9.91 11.09
N TYR A 116 -2.54 10.36 11.29
CA TYR A 116 -3.07 11.52 10.58
C TYR A 116 -2.37 12.83 10.96
N LYS A 117 -2.01 13.01 12.25
CA LYS A 117 -1.25 14.17 12.72
C LYS A 117 0.16 14.22 12.10
N SER A 118 0.82 13.08 11.99
CA SER A 118 2.13 12.95 11.34
C SER A 118 2.02 13.20 9.83
N LEU A 119 0.98 12.69 9.19
CA LEU A 119 0.68 12.94 7.78
C LEU A 119 0.53 14.44 7.49
N LYS A 120 -0.27 15.14 8.29
CA LYS A 120 -0.46 16.59 8.14
C LYS A 120 0.85 17.40 8.25
N ARG A 121 1.82 16.91 9.03
CA ARG A 121 3.14 17.56 9.19
C ARG A 121 4.11 17.19 8.08
N SER A 122 4.14 15.92 7.68
CA SER A 122 5.16 15.37 6.78
C SER A 122 4.80 15.58 5.32
N CYS A 123 3.51 15.46 4.97
CA CYS A 123 3.01 15.52 3.60
C CYS A 123 1.67 16.28 3.53
N PRO A 124 1.66 17.61 3.76
CA PRO A 124 0.42 18.40 3.76
C PRO A 124 -0.28 18.43 2.39
N SER A 125 0.47 18.29 1.29
CA SER A 125 -0.06 18.22 -0.09
C SER A 125 -1.02 17.04 -0.28
N VAL A 126 -0.65 15.86 0.23
CA VAL A 126 -1.47 14.63 0.15
C VAL A 126 -2.82 14.82 0.85
N VAL A 127 -2.83 15.52 1.99
CA VAL A 127 -4.08 15.83 2.71
C VAL A 127 -4.94 16.83 1.95
N ILE A 128 -4.34 17.86 1.35
CA ILE A 128 -5.07 18.85 0.56
C ILE A 128 -5.70 18.18 -0.66
N GLU A 129 -4.94 17.36 -1.39
CA GLU A 129 -5.43 16.64 -2.56
C GLU A 129 -6.55 15.66 -2.19
N ALA A 130 -6.40 14.94 -1.08
CA ALA A 130 -7.45 14.07 -0.54
C ALA A 130 -8.76 14.84 -0.26
N LEU A 131 -8.68 16.01 0.37
CA LEU A 131 -9.85 16.85 0.66
C LEU A 131 -10.48 17.44 -0.62
N GLU A 132 -9.67 17.83 -1.61
CA GLU A 132 -10.15 18.30 -2.91
C GLU A 132 -10.89 17.18 -3.67
N LYS A 133 -10.30 15.98 -3.76
CA LYS A 133 -10.93 14.81 -4.38
C LYS A 133 -12.24 14.46 -3.68
N ALA A 134 -12.26 14.43 -2.35
CA ALA A 134 -13.47 14.20 -1.57
C ALA A 134 -14.60 15.20 -1.85
N SER A 135 -14.25 16.47 -2.05
CA SER A 135 -15.22 17.53 -2.38
C SER A 135 -15.84 17.37 -3.76
N ARG A 136 -15.13 16.73 -4.70
CA ARG A 136 -15.63 16.40 -6.04
C ARG A 136 -16.53 15.18 -6.01
N ILE A 137 -16.16 14.14 -5.25
CA ILE A 137 -16.96 12.92 -5.06
C ILE A 137 -18.34 13.26 -4.46
N ARG A 138 -18.39 14.18 -3.50
CA ARG A 138 -19.66 14.60 -2.86
C ARG A 138 -20.59 15.43 -3.77
N LYS A 139 -20.10 15.88 -4.93
CA LYS A 139 -20.86 16.66 -5.92
C LYS A 139 -21.29 15.83 -7.13
N ALA A 140 -20.76 14.62 -7.29
CA ALA A 140 -21.14 13.66 -8.32
C ALA A 140 -22.33 12.81 -7.82
#